data_AF-A0A6N9NQP6-F1
#
_entry.id   AF-A0A6N9NQP6-F1
#
_cell.length_a   1.000
_cell.length_b   1.000
_cell.length_c   1.000
_cell.angle_alpha   90.00
_cell.angle_beta   90.00
_cell.angle_gamma   90.00
#
_symmetry.space_group_name_H-M   'P 1'
#
loop_
_entity.id
_entity.type
_entity.pdbx_description
1 polymer ?
#
loop_
_entity_poly.entity_id
_entity_poly.type
_entity_poly.pdbx_seq_one_letter_code
_entity_poly.pdbx_strand_id
1 'polypeptide(L)'
;MNPRFNFKQLIFPALIAATLTACDSDDDQVTPDISVPTPATYEFSRNGASSVSYSGQTDRLNQLVEMKAVLKTGDNGSLVAESTLLDMFENTNNNGNGNFSFTSTKQLADKTFAPDVSFYKSLFAEVELASTNGANNITASNGTAGLLQRSNGNTILVSDSGFEFTQVFEKGMMGSLIMYQISNVYTTDEKIGNSVDNTNLEEGSNYTKMEHHMDEAFGYYGAPVNFSSAYDGSESPKFWAAYSEELNANTGSIDAIMNAYKTARQAIVMKQYTERNAQIQVLNESLERLAAAAAVHYVNSALNATTDGDRMHVLSELVGFAKALKFGHPNYRKITLQEVEQLIENNIGKNLWNVTTNGLNNLKTEISGRYNLNAVKDIL
;
A
#
# COMPACT_ATOMS: atom_id res chain seq x y z
N MET A 1 57.31 -79.67 -5.77
CA MET A 1 57.38 -78.20 -5.60
C MET A 1 55.98 -77.63 -5.82
N ASN A 2 55.37 -77.08 -4.76
CA ASN A 2 54.14 -76.26 -4.85
C ASN A 2 54.43 -74.93 -5.59
N PRO A 3 53.44 -74.08 -5.92
CA PRO A 3 52.04 -74.33 -6.35
C PRO A 3 51.64 -73.40 -7.54
N ARG A 4 50.37 -73.44 -8.00
CA ARG A 4 49.48 -72.26 -8.13
C ARG A 4 48.15 -72.59 -8.85
N PHE A 5 47.08 -72.05 -8.26
CA PHE A 5 45.67 -72.07 -8.68
C PHE A 5 45.43 -71.36 -10.02
N ASN A 6 44.41 -71.79 -10.77
CA ASN A 6 43.44 -70.85 -11.34
C ASN A 6 42.07 -71.50 -11.60
N PHE A 7 41.02 -70.75 -11.24
CA PHE A 7 39.62 -71.15 -11.14
C PHE A 7 38.87 -70.59 -12.37
N LYS A 8 38.13 -71.41 -13.13
CA LYS A 8 37.18 -70.92 -14.16
C LYS A 8 35.88 -71.72 -14.17
N GLN A 9 34.91 -71.13 -13.47
CA GLN A 9 33.49 -70.94 -13.79
C GLN A 9 32.79 -71.95 -14.74
N LEU A 10 31.88 -72.75 -14.16
CA LEU A 10 30.78 -73.41 -14.86
C LEU A 10 29.55 -72.50 -14.84
N ILE A 11 28.95 -72.27 -16.02
CA ILE A 11 27.68 -71.56 -16.20
C ILE A 11 26.58 -72.61 -16.37
N PHE A 12 25.57 -72.61 -15.50
CA PHE A 12 24.32 -73.37 -15.64
C PHE A 12 23.17 -72.37 -15.90
N PRO A 13 22.28 -72.61 -16.88
CA PRO A 13 21.15 -71.73 -17.14
C PRO A 13 19.98 -72.08 -16.22
N ALA A 14 19.57 -71.15 -15.36
CA ALA A 14 18.34 -71.26 -14.58
C ALA A 14 17.24 -70.40 -15.23
N LEU A 15 16.17 -71.09 -15.61
CA LEU A 15 14.92 -70.59 -16.16
C LEU A 15 14.24 -69.67 -15.12
N ILE A 16 14.21 -68.36 -15.36
CA ILE A 16 13.43 -67.41 -14.55
C ILE A 16 12.06 -67.23 -15.22
N ALA A 17 11.02 -67.72 -14.55
CA ALA A 17 9.64 -67.46 -14.90
C ALA A 17 9.35 -65.95 -14.74
N ALA A 18 8.96 -65.30 -15.83
CA ALA A 18 8.51 -63.92 -15.83
C ALA A 18 7.09 -63.86 -15.24
N THR A 19 6.97 -63.41 -13.99
CA THR A 19 5.71 -62.90 -13.47
C THR A 19 5.56 -61.46 -13.94
N LEU A 20 4.62 -61.22 -14.84
CA LEU A 20 4.18 -59.88 -15.22
C LEU A 20 3.38 -59.29 -14.05
N THR A 21 4.05 -58.57 -13.15
CA THR A 21 3.39 -57.64 -12.24
C THR A 21 3.03 -56.39 -13.02
N ALA A 22 1.73 -56.18 -13.22
CA ALA A 22 1.20 -54.89 -13.65
C ALA A 22 1.52 -53.86 -12.56
N CYS A 23 2.48 -52.98 -12.82
CA CYS A 23 2.59 -51.74 -12.07
C CYS A 23 1.44 -50.85 -12.51
N ASP A 24 0.53 -50.58 -11.57
CA ASP A 24 -0.38 -49.45 -11.64
C ASP A 24 0.47 -48.19 -11.80
N SER A 25 0.18 -47.40 -12.82
CA SER A 25 0.88 -46.14 -13.09
C SER A 25 0.28 -45.03 -12.23
N ASP A 26 0.45 -45.14 -10.92
CA ASP A 26 0.31 -44.03 -9.98
C ASP A 26 1.71 -43.48 -9.70
N ASP A 27 2.26 -42.77 -10.70
CA ASP A 27 3.41 -41.89 -10.47
C ASP A 27 2.83 -40.55 -9.98
N ASP A 28 2.27 -40.57 -8.77
CA ASP A 28 2.15 -39.36 -7.95
C ASP A 28 3.59 -38.91 -7.66
N GLN A 29 4.15 -38.14 -8.59
CA GLN A 29 5.33 -37.33 -8.36
C GLN A 29 5.00 -36.41 -7.18
N VAL A 30 5.30 -36.87 -5.96
CA VAL A 30 5.36 -36.03 -4.78
C VAL A 30 6.46 -35.01 -5.06
N THR A 31 6.10 -33.87 -5.66
CA THR A 31 6.99 -32.71 -5.68
C THR A 31 7.30 -32.41 -4.23
N PRO A 32 8.57 -32.51 -3.77
CA PRO A 32 8.88 -32.22 -2.38
C PRO A 32 8.36 -30.81 -2.07
N ASP A 33 7.59 -30.69 -1.01
CA ASP A 33 7.09 -29.41 -0.52
C ASP A 33 8.30 -28.58 -0.05
N ILE A 34 8.85 -27.76 -0.94
CA ILE A 34 9.99 -26.90 -0.63
C ILE A 34 9.43 -25.71 0.15
N SER A 35 9.57 -25.77 1.48
CA SER A 35 9.28 -24.64 2.36
C SER A 35 10.07 -23.41 1.90
N VAL A 36 9.38 -22.32 1.57
CA VAL A 36 9.99 -21.02 1.29
C VAL A 36 10.30 -20.34 2.63
N PRO A 37 11.57 -20.06 2.96
CA PRO A 37 11.88 -19.34 4.19
C PRO A 37 11.47 -17.88 4.07
N THR A 38 11.06 -17.26 5.17
CA THR A 38 10.89 -15.80 5.25
C THR A 38 12.24 -15.15 5.57
N PRO A 39 12.82 -14.32 4.68
CA PRO A 39 14.03 -13.55 4.99
C PRO A 39 13.87 -12.63 6.22
N ALA A 40 14.99 -12.26 6.85
CA ALA A 40 14.99 -11.31 7.97
C ALA A 40 14.63 -9.89 7.50
N THR A 41 15.29 -9.43 6.43
CA THR A 41 15.12 -8.12 5.80
C THR A 41 14.60 -8.27 4.37
N TYR A 42 14.07 -7.19 3.78
CA TYR A 42 13.77 -7.11 2.35
C TYR A 42 15.06 -6.79 1.56
N GLU A 43 16.05 -7.67 1.65
CA GLU A 43 17.33 -7.53 0.96
C GLU A 43 17.59 -8.79 0.14
N PHE A 44 17.81 -8.59 -1.16
CA PHE A 44 18.05 -9.68 -2.11
C PHE A 44 19.29 -9.34 -2.93
N SER A 45 20.13 -10.35 -3.14
CA SER A 45 21.36 -10.19 -3.93
C SER A 45 21.49 -11.30 -4.97
N ARG A 46 22.15 -10.93 -6.07
CA ARG A 46 22.52 -11.82 -7.17
C ARG A 46 23.88 -11.37 -7.67
N ASN A 47 24.79 -12.30 -8.00
CA ASN A 47 26.11 -11.95 -8.52
C ASN A 47 26.93 -10.97 -7.64
N GLY A 48 26.76 -11.00 -6.32
CA GLY A 48 27.47 -10.11 -5.39
C GLY A 48 26.97 -8.67 -5.33
N ALA A 49 25.85 -8.34 -5.99
CA ALA A 49 25.21 -7.03 -5.95
C ALA A 49 23.71 -7.15 -5.60
N SER A 50 23.08 -6.05 -5.18
CA SER A 50 21.63 -6.01 -4.93
C SER A 50 20.85 -6.37 -6.19
N SER A 51 19.76 -7.12 -6.03
CA SER A 51 18.73 -7.33 -7.06
C SER A 51 17.44 -6.56 -6.75
N VAL A 52 17.44 -5.73 -5.71
CA VAL A 52 16.27 -4.94 -5.30
C VAL A 52 16.27 -3.58 -6.00
N SER A 53 15.14 -3.19 -6.59
CA SER A 53 15.01 -1.89 -7.26
C SER A 53 13.61 -1.30 -7.15
N TYR A 54 13.50 -0.11 -6.58
CA TYR A 54 12.25 0.64 -6.45
C TYR A 54 12.46 2.16 -6.27
N SER A 55 13.58 2.70 -6.76
CA SER A 55 13.89 4.14 -6.59
C SER A 55 12.81 5.06 -7.16
N GLY A 56 12.13 4.62 -8.22
CA GLY A 56 11.01 5.37 -8.81
C GLY A 56 9.79 5.48 -7.88
N GLN A 57 9.60 4.54 -6.97
CA GLN A 57 8.58 4.59 -5.94
C GLN A 57 9.02 5.53 -4.82
N THR A 58 10.28 5.43 -4.38
CA THR A 58 10.86 6.38 -3.42
C THR A 58 10.73 7.83 -3.90
N ASP A 59 11.01 8.11 -5.17
CA ASP A 59 10.85 9.44 -5.77
C ASP A 59 9.40 9.94 -5.66
N ARG A 60 8.41 9.11 -6.03
CA ARG A 60 6.99 9.49 -5.92
C ARG A 60 6.57 9.73 -4.48
N LEU A 61 7.01 8.89 -3.54
CA LEU A 61 6.73 9.11 -2.13
C LEU A 61 7.34 10.43 -1.63
N ASN A 62 8.52 10.81 -2.09
CA ASN A 62 9.13 12.10 -1.77
C ASN A 62 8.41 13.28 -2.45
N GLN A 63 7.97 13.15 -3.71
CA GLN A 63 7.14 14.16 -4.38
C GLN A 63 5.85 14.41 -3.59
N LEU A 64 5.20 13.35 -3.11
CA LEU A 64 3.99 13.44 -2.29
C LEU A 64 4.25 14.19 -0.97
N VAL A 65 5.39 13.93 -0.30
CA VAL A 65 5.80 14.66 0.91
C VAL A 65 5.99 16.15 0.64
N GLU A 66 6.66 16.52 -0.46
CA GLU A 66 6.92 17.92 -0.77
C GLU A 66 5.65 18.66 -1.22
N MET A 67 4.74 18.01 -1.95
CA MET A 67 3.42 18.57 -2.26
C MET A 67 2.57 18.80 -1.02
N LYS A 68 2.58 17.86 -0.06
CA LYS A 68 1.94 18.05 1.24
C LYS A 68 2.53 19.27 1.95
N ALA A 69 3.84 19.47 1.90
CA ALA A 69 4.48 20.64 2.51
C ALA A 69 4.00 21.95 1.89
N VAL A 70 3.79 22.01 0.57
CA VAL A 70 3.19 23.17 -0.11
C VAL A 70 1.75 23.41 0.35
N LEU A 71 0.90 22.38 0.41
CA LEU A 71 -0.48 22.52 0.91
C LEU A 71 -0.53 23.05 2.35
N LYS A 72 0.39 22.58 3.21
CA LYS A 72 0.52 23.06 4.59
C LYS A 72 0.88 24.54 4.70
N THR A 73 1.40 25.18 3.67
CA THR A 73 1.59 26.65 3.70
C THR A 73 0.23 27.37 3.70
N GLY A 74 -0.77 26.80 3.01
CA GLY A 74 -2.16 27.27 3.04
C GLY A 74 -2.81 27.12 4.41
N ASP A 75 -2.53 26.02 5.11
CA ASP A 75 -2.95 25.83 6.51
C ASP A 75 -2.43 26.94 7.43
N ASN A 76 -1.29 27.56 7.09
CA ASN A 76 -0.69 28.69 7.79
C ASN A 76 -1.10 30.07 7.22
N GLY A 77 -2.14 30.13 6.37
CA GLY A 77 -2.68 31.37 5.80
C GLY A 77 -1.90 31.96 4.63
N SER A 78 -0.97 31.20 4.04
CA SER A 78 -0.30 31.62 2.80
C SER A 78 -1.16 31.33 1.58
N LEU A 79 -0.98 32.11 0.51
CA LEU A 79 -1.57 31.78 -0.79
C LEU A 79 -0.90 30.52 -1.36
N VAL A 80 -1.70 29.63 -1.94
CA VAL A 80 -1.23 28.43 -2.64
C VAL A 80 -1.80 28.47 -4.05
N ALA A 81 -0.93 28.57 -5.05
CA ALA A 81 -1.35 28.66 -6.45
C ALA A 81 -1.72 27.28 -7.03
N GLU A 82 -2.79 27.23 -7.82
CA GLU A 82 -3.21 26.01 -8.52
C GLU A 82 -2.09 25.52 -9.45
N SER A 83 -1.47 26.44 -10.19
CA SER A 83 -0.40 26.14 -11.14
C SER A 83 0.81 25.46 -10.50
N THR A 84 1.19 25.88 -9.28
CA THR A 84 2.27 25.24 -8.51
C THR A 84 1.94 23.78 -8.21
N LEU A 85 0.71 23.49 -7.76
CA LEU A 85 0.30 22.13 -7.44
C LEU A 85 0.18 21.26 -8.69
N LEU A 86 -0.31 21.81 -9.81
CA LEU A 86 -0.34 21.13 -11.10
C LEU A 86 1.08 20.80 -11.59
N ASP A 87 2.00 21.75 -11.54
CA ASP A 87 3.39 21.55 -11.93
C ASP A 87 4.06 20.44 -11.11
N MET A 88 3.82 20.39 -9.80
CA MET A 88 4.33 19.32 -8.94
C MET A 88 3.68 17.97 -9.26
N PHE A 89 2.37 17.93 -9.46
CA PHE A 89 1.62 16.69 -9.70
C PHE A 89 1.98 16.02 -11.03
N GLU A 90 2.17 16.82 -12.08
CA GLU A 90 2.62 16.40 -13.41
C GLU A 90 4.16 16.30 -13.51
N ASN A 91 4.86 16.79 -12.48
CA ASN A 91 6.31 16.92 -12.42
C ASN A 91 6.89 17.64 -13.66
N THR A 92 6.34 18.82 -13.96
CA THR A 92 6.82 19.72 -15.02
C THR A 92 8.33 19.93 -14.91
N ASN A 93 9.05 19.90 -16.03
CA ASN A 93 10.50 20.07 -16.09
C ASN A 93 11.32 19.07 -15.23
N ASN A 94 10.75 17.91 -14.86
CA ASN A 94 11.37 16.86 -14.05
C ASN A 94 11.73 17.29 -12.60
N ASN A 95 11.25 18.44 -12.12
CA ASN A 95 11.44 18.92 -10.75
C ASN A 95 10.25 19.75 -10.26
N GLY A 96 9.05 19.46 -10.76
CA GLY A 96 7.84 20.20 -10.41
C GLY A 96 7.94 21.69 -10.73
N ASN A 97 8.61 22.05 -11.82
CA ASN A 97 8.93 23.42 -12.22
C ASN A 97 9.74 24.20 -11.16
N GLY A 98 10.65 23.52 -10.47
CA GLY A 98 11.49 24.08 -9.40
C GLY A 98 10.88 23.99 -8.00
N ASN A 99 9.70 23.39 -7.86
CA ASN A 99 9.06 23.20 -6.55
C ASN A 99 9.50 21.92 -5.83
N PHE A 100 10.20 21.01 -6.51
CA PHE A 100 10.84 19.86 -5.87
C PHE A 100 12.31 20.13 -5.53
N SER A 101 12.75 19.60 -4.38
CA SER A 101 14.14 19.66 -3.92
C SER A 101 15.10 18.76 -4.70
N PHE A 102 14.56 17.90 -5.56
CA PHE A 102 15.28 16.92 -6.36
C PHE A 102 14.72 16.83 -7.78
N THR A 103 15.47 16.18 -8.67
CA THR A 103 15.02 15.86 -10.03
C THR A 103 14.60 14.40 -10.11
N SER A 104 13.51 14.13 -10.84
CA SER A 104 13.04 12.78 -11.12
C SER A 104 12.30 12.73 -12.46
N THR A 105 12.32 11.58 -13.11
CA THR A 105 11.48 11.32 -14.31
C THR A 105 10.08 10.84 -13.94
N LYS A 106 9.80 10.62 -12.65
CA LYS A 106 8.53 10.06 -12.18
C LYS A 106 7.51 11.17 -11.97
N GLN A 107 6.24 10.85 -12.17
CA GLN A 107 5.13 11.78 -11.98
C GLN A 107 4.15 11.16 -11.00
N LEU A 108 3.37 11.96 -10.28
CA LEU A 108 2.29 11.43 -9.44
C LEU A 108 1.05 11.17 -10.28
N ALA A 109 0.76 12.07 -11.22
CA ALA A 109 -0.40 11.98 -12.11
C ALA A 109 -0.46 10.67 -12.91
N ASP A 110 0.67 10.17 -13.41
CA ASP A 110 0.72 8.97 -14.28
C ASP A 110 0.49 7.64 -13.54
N LYS A 111 0.62 7.65 -12.21
CA LYS A 111 0.40 6.48 -11.35
C LYS A 111 -0.80 6.61 -10.42
N THR A 112 -1.42 7.78 -10.38
CA THR A 112 -2.71 7.93 -9.71
C THR A 112 -3.76 7.17 -10.49
N PHE A 113 -4.71 6.55 -9.79
CA PHE A 113 -5.87 5.92 -10.40
C PHE A 113 -6.54 6.90 -11.36
N ALA A 114 -6.59 6.55 -12.64
CA ALA A 114 -6.89 7.51 -13.71
C ALA A 114 -8.20 8.31 -13.51
N PRO A 115 -9.31 7.69 -13.03
CA PRO A 115 -10.52 8.44 -12.70
C PRO A 115 -10.35 9.55 -11.64
N ASP A 116 -9.43 9.37 -10.69
CA ASP A 116 -9.22 10.32 -9.59
C ASP A 116 -8.27 11.48 -9.98
N VAL A 117 -7.55 11.39 -11.10
CA VAL A 117 -6.64 12.46 -11.57
C VAL A 117 -7.39 13.78 -11.75
N SER A 118 -8.59 13.73 -12.34
CA SER A 118 -9.43 14.92 -12.53
C SER A 118 -9.89 15.53 -11.21
N PHE A 119 -10.22 14.68 -10.23
CA PHE A 119 -10.59 15.11 -8.88
C PHE A 119 -9.46 15.89 -8.20
N TYR A 120 -8.22 15.41 -8.26
CA TYR A 120 -7.09 16.14 -7.65
C TYR A 120 -6.79 17.47 -8.33
N LYS A 121 -6.92 17.54 -9.66
CA LYS A 121 -6.77 18.82 -10.37
C LYS A 121 -7.84 19.83 -9.93
N SER A 122 -9.09 19.40 -9.80
CA SER A 122 -10.15 20.25 -9.24
C SER A 122 -9.89 20.65 -7.79
N LEU A 123 -9.37 19.73 -6.97
CA LEU A 123 -8.97 20.03 -5.59
C LEU A 123 -7.92 21.16 -5.53
N PHE A 124 -6.97 21.20 -6.46
CA PHE A 124 -5.95 22.26 -6.49
C PHE A 124 -6.52 23.64 -6.84
N ALA A 125 -7.51 23.69 -7.74
CA ALA A 125 -8.24 24.93 -8.00
C ALA A 125 -9.02 25.40 -6.76
N GLU A 126 -9.65 24.47 -6.04
CA GLU A 126 -10.34 24.78 -4.78
C GLU A 126 -9.39 25.26 -3.68
N VAL A 127 -8.18 24.69 -3.59
CA VAL A 127 -7.13 25.13 -2.66
C VAL A 127 -6.76 26.59 -2.92
N GLU A 128 -6.58 27.01 -4.17
CA GLU A 128 -6.22 28.38 -4.50
C GLU A 128 -7.30 29.37 -4.03
N LEU A 129 -8.56 29.06 -4.33
CA LEU A 129 -9.70 29.86 -3.90
C LEU A 129 -9.81 29.93 -2.38
N ALA A 130 -9.70 28.80 -1.69
CA ALA A 130 -9.76 28.74 -0.23
C ALA A 130 -8.58 29.47 0.43
N SER A 131 -7.37 29.34 -0.13
CA SER A 131 -6.16 30.00 0.41
C SER A 131 -6.27 31.52 0.31
N THR A 132 -6.95 32.04 -0.72
CA THR A 132 -7.29 33.47 -0.83
C THR A 132 -8.22 33.91 0.30
N ASN A 133 -9.23 33.11 0.64
CA ASN A 133 -10.08 33.38 1.81
C ASN A 133 -9.26 33.35 3.11
N GLY A 134 -8.39 32.35 3.26
CA GLY A 134 -7.51 32.22 4.42
C GLY A 134 -6.57 33.40 4.62
N ALA A 135 -5.91 33.87 3.55
CA ALA A 135 -5.04 35.05 3.58
C ALA A 135 -5.81 36.34 3.95
N ASN A 136 -7.11 36.38 3.68
CA ASN A 136 -8.01 37.48 4.09
C ASN A 136 -8.63 37.27 5.49
N ASN A 137 -8.15 36.31 6.27
CA ASN A 137 -8.62 35.96 7.61
C ASN A 137 -10.11 35.57 7.66
N ILE A 138 -10.63 34.95 6.59
CA ILE A 138 -11.98 34.37 6.61
C ILE A 138 -11.95 33.06 7.39
N THR A 139 -12.75 32.99 8.45
CA THR A 139 -12.97 31.76 9.21
C THR A 139 -13.89 30.82 8.43
N ALA A 140 -13.46 29.57 8.27
CA ALA A 140 -14.26 28.54 7.62
C ALA A 140 -15.55 28.24 8.41
N SER A 141 -16.64 28.00 7.70
CA SER A 141 -17.92 27.55 8.25
C SER A 141 -18.71 26.81 7.18
N ASN A 142 -19.89 26.26 7.51
CA ASN A 142 -20.71 25.55 6.53
C ASN A 142 -21.14 26.49 5.38
N GLY A 143 -20.66 26.19 4.17
CA GLY A 143 -20.85 27.03 2.98
C GLY A 143 -19.82 28.15 2.81
N THR A 144 -18.74 28.17 3.59
CA THR A 144 -17.66 29.17 3.46
C THR A 144 -16.30 28.54 3.70
N ALA A 145 -15.47 28.47 2.66
CA ALA A 145 -14.09 28.01 2.75
C ALA A 145 -13.20 29.06 3.45
N GLY A 146 -12.16 28.62 4.15
CA GLY A 146 -11.24 29.50 4.86
C GLY A 146 -10.37 28.77 5.88
N LEU A 147 -9.86 29.50 6.87
CA LEU A 147 -9.05 28.94 7.95
C LEU A 147 -9.93 28.50 9.12
N LEU A 148 -9.53 27.41 9.76
CA LEU A 148 -10.16 26.93 10.99
C LEU A 148 -9.07 26.63 12.02
N GLN A 149 -9.26 27.10 13.26
CA GLN A 149 -8.31 26.86 14.33
C GLN A 149 -8.62 25.54 15.04
N ARG A 150 -7.57 24.77 15.33
CA ARG A 150 -7.61 23.53 16.10
C ARG A 150 -7.34 23.78 17.58
N SER A 151 -7.70 22.82 18.45
CA SER A 151 -7.46 22.95 19.90
C SER A 151 -5.99 23.11 20.30
N ASN A 152 -5.06 22.61 19.47
CA ASN A 152 -3.62 22.75 19.67
C ASN A 152 -3.05 24.11 19.23
N GLY A 153 -3.89 25.03 18.75
CA GLY A 153 -3.50 26.37 18.30
C GLY A 153 -3.12 26.47 16.82
N ASN A 154 -2.89 25.34 16.13
CA ASN A 154 -2.62 25.33 14.68
C ASN A 154 -3.88 25.65 13.90
N THR A 155 -3.71 26.16 12.67
CA THR A 155 -4.80 26.35 11.72
C THR A 155 -4.74 25.30 10.62
N ILE A 156 -5.90 25.07 9.99
CA ILE A 156 -6.08 24.22 8.82
C ILE A 156 -6.88 24.97 7.76
N LEU A 157 -6.58 24.74 6.49
CA LEU A 157 -7.31 25.29 5.36
C LEU A 157 -8.40 24.31 4.93
N VAL A 158 -9.65 24.78 4.96
CA VAL A 158 -10.83 23.94 4.84
C VAL A 158 -11.77 24.46 3.75
N SER A 159 -12.34 23.54 2.97
CA SER A 159 -13.36 23.84 1.96
C SER A 159 -14.67 24.33 2.58
N ASP A 160 -15.58 24.84 1.77
CA ASP A 160 -16.94 25.22 2.18
C ASP A 160 -17.77 24.05 2.75
N SER A 161 -17.41 22.83 2.37
CA SER A 161 -17.99 21.56 2.79
C SER A 161 -17.24 20.90 3.96
N GLY A 162 -16.22 21.57 4.51
CA GLY A 162 -15.55 21.12 5.73
C GLY A 162 -14.34 20.21 5.50
N PHE A 163 -13.90 20.01 4.26
CA PHE A 163 -12.74 19.17 3.95
C PHE A 163 -11.42 19.94 4.09
N GLU A 164 -10.49 19.44 4.92
CA GLU A 164 -9.12 19.93 4.99
C GLU A 164 -8.34 19.47 3.77
N PHE A 165 -7.88 20.41 2.95
CA PHE A 165 -7.25 20.11 1.67
C PHE A 165 -5.98 19.26 1.82
N THR A 166 -5.16 19.55 2.83
CA THR A 166 -3.94 18.79 3.14
C THR A 166 -4.25 17.31 3.39
N GLN A 167 -5.30 17.00 4.17
CA GLN A 167 -5.66 15.60 4.46
C GLN A 167 -6.36 14.92 3.28
N VAL A 168 -7.25 15.63 2.56
CA VAL A 168 -7.90 15.08 1.36
C VAL A 168 -6.85 14.67 0.34
N PHE A 169 -5.83 15.52 0.12
CA PHE A 169 -4.75 15.18 -0.78
C PHE A 169 -3.90 14.02 -0.24
N GLU A 170 -3.33 14.14 0.96
CA GLU A 170 -2.41 13.11 1.49
C GLU A 170 -3.09 11.75 1.65
N LYS A 171 -4.19 11.69 2.41
CA LYS A 171 -4.86 10.41 2.69
C LYS A 171 -5.57 9.87 1.46
N GLY A 172 -6.06 10.75 0.59
CA GLY A 172 -6.56 10.35 -0.72
C GLY A 172 -5.48 9.65 -1.55
N MET A 173 -4.29 10.26 -1.67
CA MET A 173 -3.18 9.70 -2.45
C MET A 173 -2.64 8.39 -1.87
N MET A 174 -2.73 8.18 -0.55
CA MET A 174 -2.46 6.87 0.03
C MET A 174 -3.37 5.77 -0.54
N GLY A 175 -4.63 6.06 -0.83
CA GLY A 175 -5.51 5.15 -1.57
C GLY A 175 -5.21 5.14 -3.07
N SER A 176 -5.46 6.28 -3.73
CA SER A 176 -5.56 6.40 -5.19
C SER A 176 -4.23 6.28 -5.93
N LEU A 177 -3.10 6.51 -5.25
CA LEU A 177 -1.77 6.23 -5.78
C LEU A 177 -1.18 4.98 -5.12
N ILE A 178 -0.97 5.02 -3.80
CA ILE A 178 -0.11 4.02 -3.16
C ILE A 178 -0.79 2.64 -3.11
N MET A 179 -1.97 2.55 -2.50
CA MET A 179 -2.69 1.27 -2.37
C MET A 179 -3.16 0.76 -3.73
N TYR A 180 -3.56 1.65 -4.64
CA TYR A 180 -3.88 1.32 -6.03
C TYR A 180 -2.70 0.67 -6.76
N GLN A 181 -1.50 1.27 -6.69
CA GLN A 181 -0.33 0.71 -7.35
C GLN A 181 0.07 -0.63 -6.73
N ILE A 182 0.01 -0.78 -5.40
CA ILE A 182 0.29 -2.07 -4.75
C ILE A 182 -0.73 -3.12 -5.19
N SER A 183 -2.01 -2.85 -4.98
CA SER A 183 -3.06 -3.89 -4.95
C SER A 183 -3.78 -4.07 -6.30
N ASN A 184 -3.76 -3.08 -7.19
CA ASN A 184 -4.44 -3.13 -8.49
C ASN A 184 -3.48 -3.05 -9.67
N VAL A 185 -2.16 -2.93 -9.42
CA VAL A 185 -1.14 -2.96 -10.47
C VAL A 185 -0.10 -4.03 -10.16
N TYR A 186 0.81 -3.78 -9.22
CA TYR A 186 2.04 -4.57 -9.08
C TYR A 186 1.85 -5.96 -8.49
N THR A 187 0.78 -6.18 -7.73
CA THR A 187 0.46 -7.51 -7.17
C THR A 187 -0.59 -8.30 -7.97
N THR A 188 -0.96 -7.82 -9.15
CA THR A 188 -1.92 -8.51 -10.05
C THR A 188 -1.24 -9.50 -10.99
N ASP A 189 -2.01 -10.42 -11.58
CA ASP A 189 -1.50 -11.42 -12.53
C ASP A 189 -0.73 -10.81 -13.71
N GLU A 190 -1.05 -9.58 -14.14
CA GLU A 190 -0.32 -8.89 -15.20
C GLU A 190 1.14 -8.61 -14.82
N LYS A 191 1.41 -8.36 -13.54
CA LYS A 191 2.73 -7.95 -13.03
C LYS A 191 3.47 -9.06 -12.31
N ILE A 192 2.75 -10.00 -11.72
CA ILE A 192 3.33 -11.05 -10.87
C ILE A 192 2.78 -12.45 -11.21
N GLY A 193 1.94 -12.59 -12.24
CA GLY A 193 1.43 -13.88 -12.69
C GLY A 193 2.47 -14.73 -13.44
N ASN A 194 2.11 -15.98 -13.75
CA ASN A 194 3.03 -16.97 -14.34
C ASN A 194 3.52 -16.62 -15.75
N SER A 195 2.87 -15.69 -16.45
CA SER A 195 3.28 -15.21 -17.77
C SER A 195 4.40 -14.17 -17.73
N VAL A 196 4.72 -13.63 -16.55
CA VAL A 196 5.78 -12.62 -16.37
C VAL A 196 7.13 -13.31 -16.30
N ASP A 197 8.13 -12.74 -16.98
CA ASP A 197 9.48 -13.32 -17.01
C ASP A 197 10.12 -13.32 -15.62
N ASN A 198 10.47 -14.52 -15.16
CA ASN A 198 11.21 -14.77 -13.93
C ASN A 198 12.43 -15.68 -14.17
N THR A 199 12.99 -15.62 -15.37
CA THR A 199 14.19 -16.38 -15.75
C THR A 199 15.27 -15.47 -16.31
N ASN A 200 14.92 -14.59 -17.26
CA ASN A 200 15.91 -13.68 -17.84
C ASN A 200 16.04 -12.42 -16.99
N LEU A 201 17.27 -11.91 -16.92
CA LEU A 201 17.51 -10.60 -16.34
C LEU A 201 17.04 -9.51 -17.31
N GLU A 202 16.46 -8.45 -16.76
CA GLU A 202 16.21 -7.22 -17.51
C GLU A 202 17.55 -6.62 -17.97
N GLU A 203 17.58 -6.01 -19.15
CA GLU A 203 18.82 -5.48 -19.73
C GLU A 203 19.49 -4.46 -18.78
N GLY A 204 20.79 -4.65 -18.53
CA GLY A 204 21.56 -3.78 -17.63
C GLY A 204 21.19 -3.90 -16.14
N SER A 205 20.32 -4.85 -15.76
CA SER A 205 19.82 -5.01 -14.39
C SER A 205 20.24 -6.34 -13.77
N ASN A 206 20.15 -6.43 -12.44
CA ASN A 206 20.51 -7.63 -11.68
C ASN A 206 19.29 -8.42 -11.17
N TYR A 207 18.13 -8.15 -11.75
CA TYR A 207 16.84 -8.73 -11.42
C TYR A 207 16.10 -9.19 -12.66
N THR A 208 15.17 -10.12 -12.48
CA THR A 208 14.16 -10.45 -13.50
C THR A 208 13.01 -9.45 -13.48
N LYS A 209 12.15 -9.50 -14.49
CA LYS A 209 10.97 -8.64 -14.58
C LYS A 209 10.01 -8.82 -13.40
N MET A 210 9.74 -10.08 -13.02
CA MET A 210 8.85 -10.41 -11.91
C MET A 210 9.41 -9.95 -10.57
N GLU A 211 10.72 -10.11 -10.36
CA GLU A 211 11.43 -9.61 -9.19
C GLU A 211 11.27 -8.09 -9.05
N HIS A 212 11.52 -7.35 -10.14
CA HIS A 212 11.39 -5.90 -10.16
C HIS A 212 9.97 -5.43 -9.84
N HIS A 213 8.94 -6.03 -10.44
CA HIS A 213 7.57 -5.65 -10.15
C HIS A 213 7.19 -5.87 -8.68
N MET A 214 7.69 -6.94 -8.04
CA MET A 214 7.50 -7.16 -6.60
C MET A 214 8.20 -6.08 -5.76
N ASP A 215 9.41 -5.70 -6.16
CA ASP A 215 10.19 -4.64 -5.51
C ASP A 215 9.48 -3.27 -5.66
N GLU A 216 8.88 -2.99 -6.81
CA GLU A 216 8.05 -1.80 -7.03
C GLU A 216 6.80 -1.80 -6.12
N ALA A 217 6.14 -2.95 -5.90
CA ALA A 217 5.06 -3.03 -4.92
C ALA A 217 5.54 -2.71 -3.50
N PHE A 218 6.72 -3.22 -3.11
CA PHE A 218 7.32 -2.95 -1.81
C PHE A 218 7.70 -1.48 -1.65
N GLY A 219 8.30 -0.86 -2.67
CA GLY A 219 8.69 0.55 -2.63
C GLY A 219 7.53 1.52 -2.39
N TYR A 220 6.33 1.21 -2.90
CA TYR A 220 5.14 2.01 -2.60
C TYR A 220 4.69 1.90 -1.14
N TYR A 221 4.91 0.76 -0.47
CA TYR A 221 4.52 0.59 0.93
C TYR A 221 5.19 1.60 1.87
N GLY A 222 6.40 2.05 1.52
CA GLY A 222 7.10 3.12 2.24
C GLY A 222 7.81 2.65 3.51
N ALA A 223 8.10 1.35 3.63
CA ALA A 223 8.82 0.79 4.78
C ALA A 223 10.34 0.75 4.56
N PRO A 224 11.13 0.94 5.62
CA PRO A 224 12.53 0.52 5.66
C PRO A 224 12.68 -0.98 5.36
N VAL A 225 13.82 -1.41 4.80
CA VAL A 225 14.04 -2.82 4.41
C VAL A 225 14.06 -3.79 5.59
N ASN A 226 14.41 -3.30 6.79
CA ASN A 226 14.46 -4.05 8.04
C ASN A 226 13.24 -3.79 8.95
N PHE A 227 12.19 -3.17 8.42
CA PHE A 227 10.97 -2.85 9.17
C PHE A 227 10.30 -4.12 9.71
N SER A 228 9.95 -4.11 10.99
CA SER A 228 9.34 -5.22 11.72
C SER A 228 8.64 -4.72 12.99
N SER A 229 7.87 -5.55 13.68
CA SER A 229 7.28 -5.16 14.97
C SER A 229 8.32 -4.85 16.06
N ALA A 230 9.57 -5.31 15.89
CA ALA A 230 10.70 -5.04 16.78
C ALA A 230 11.67 -3.99 16.21
N TYR A 231 11.21 -3.16 15.28
CA TYR A 231 12.03 -2.19 14.58
C TYR A 231 12.68 -1.16 15.52
N ASP A 232 13.97 -0.87 15.30
CA ASP A 232 14.80 -0.03 16.16
C ASP A 232 14.88 1.45 15.72
N GLY A 233 14.19 1.81 14.63
CA GLY A 233 14.00 3.20 14.21
C GLY A 233 15.16 3.81 13.40
N SER A 234 15.95 3.02 12.70
CA SER A 234 17.07 3.54 11.88
C SER A 234 16.63 4.49 10.75
N GLU A 235 15.41 4.34 10.25
CA GLU A 235 14.77 5.14 9.20
C GLU A 235 13.26 5.26 9.49
N SER A 236 12.66 6.43 9.22
CA SER A 236 11.22 6.60 9.47
C SER A 236 10.37 5.92 8.38
N PRO A 237 9.39 5.06 8.74
CA PRO A 237 8.42 4.57 7.78
C PRO A 237 7.55 5.72 7.25
N LYS A 238 7.02 5.56 6.03
CA LYS A 238 6.18 6.55 5.35
C LYS A 238 4.82 5.95 5.01
N PHE A 239 3.78 6.79 5.00
CA PHE A 239 2.45 6.45 4.52
C PHE A 239 1.91 5.14 5.14
N TRP A 240 1.59 4.10 4.36
CA TRP A 240 1.01 2.87 4.89
C TRP A 240 1.93 2.16 5.88
N ALA A 241 3.25 2.19 5.70
CA ALA A 241 4.17 1.67 6.70
C ALA A 241 4.08 2.45 8.03
N ALA A 242 3.96 3.78 7.98
CA ALA A 242 3.80 4.60 9.20
C ALA A 242 2.48 4.29 9.92
N TYR A 243 1.38 4.12 9.19
CA TYR A 243 0.10 3.73 9.80
C TYR A 243 0.11 2.29 10.31
N SER A 244 0.87 1.40 9.67
CA SER A 244 1.06 0.05 10.20
C SER A 244 1.77 0.08 11.56
N GLU A 245 2.74 0.99 11.74
CA GLU A 245 3.43 1.21 13.01
C GLU A 245 2.47 1.75 14.07
N GLU A 246 1.75 2.84 13.74
CA GLU A 246 0.81 3.50 14.64
C GLU A 246 -0.27 2.55 15.16
N LEU A 247 -0.81 1.69 14.28
CA LEU A 247 -1.91 0.79 14.60
C LEU A 247 -1.46 -0.63 14.95
N ASN A 248 -0.15 -0.90 15.02
CA ASN A 248 0.36 -2.27 15.12
C ASN A 248 -0.13 -3.00 16.38
N ALA A 249 -0.17 -2.30 17.52
CA ALA A 249 -0.57 -2.87 18.80
C ALA A 249 -1.97 -3.54 18.76
N ASN A 250 -2.86 -3.03 17.91
CA ASN A 250 -4.24 -3.51 17.77
C ASN A 250 -4.45 -4.33 16.49
N THR A 251 -3.54 -4.24 15.52
CA THR A 251 -3.73 -4.84 14.19
C THR A 251 -2.78 -5.99 13.87
N GLY A 252 -1.57 -6.02 14.47
CA GLY A 252 -0.49 -6.92 14.09
C GLY A 252 -0.02 -6.73 12.64
N SER A 253 -0.26 -5.55 12.06
CA SER A 253 -0.13 -5.31 10.62
C SER A 253 1.32 -5.29 10.13
N ILE A 254 2.29 -4.85 10.95
CA ILE A 254 3.68 -4.75 10.50
C ILE A 254 4.20 -6.12 10.04
N ASP A 255 4.17 -7.12 10.93
CA ASP A 255 4.75 -8.43 10.61
C ASP A 255 3.94 -9.16 9.54
N ALA A 256 2.62 -9.03 9.53
CA ALA A 256 1.77 -9.63 8.50
C ALA A 256 2.13 -9.12 7.09
N ILE A 257 2.27 -7.80 6.93
CA ILE A 257 2.59 -7.19 5.64
C ILE A 257 4.06 -7.42 5.27
N MET A 258 5.00 -7.18 6.19
CA MET A 258 6.44 -7.32 5.92
C MET A 258 6.83 -8.76 5.63
N ASN A 259 6.31 -9.74 6.37
CA ASN A 259 6.62 -11.14 6.09
C ASN A 259 6.00 -11.60 4.76
N ALA A 260 4.82 -11.10 4.39
CA ALA A 260 4.23 -11.39 3.09
C ALA A 260 5.09 -10.85 1.94
N TYR A 261 5.58 -9.60 2.02
CA TYR A 261 6.52 -9.04 1.05
C TYR A 261 7.80 -9.89 0.91
N LYS A 262 8.48 -10.14 2.03
CA LYS A 262 9.75 -10.87 2.05
C LYS A 262 9.59 -12.31 1.53
N THR A 263 8.53 -12.99 1.95
CA THR A 263 8.26 -14.39 1.55
C THR A 263 7.83 -14.48 0.09
N ALA A 264 6.98 -13.56 -0.39
CA ALA A 264 6.61 -13.50 -1.81
C ALA A 264 7.85 -13.28 -2.70
N ARG A 265 8.72 -12.34 -2.33
CA ARG A 265 9.96 -12.07 -3.08
C ARG A 265 10.93 -13.25 -3.06
N GLN A 266 11.05 -13.96 -1.94
CA GLN A 266 11.84 -15.19 -1.85
C GLN A 266 11.23 -16.33 -2.67
N ALA A 267 9.90 -16.46 -2.69
CA ALA A 267 9.19 -17.45 -3.49
C ALA A 267 9.41 -17.22 -4.99
N ILE A 268 9.47 -15.97 -5.45
CA ILE A 268 9.86 -15.62 -6.83
C ILE A 268 11.28 -16.12 -7.14
N VAL A 269 12.26 -15.87 -6.25
CA VAL A 269 13.65 -16.36 -6.43
C VAL A 269 13.69 -17.89 -6.54
N MET A 270 12.92 -18.59 -5.72
CA MET A 270 12.86 -20.05 -5.67
C MET A 270 11.90 -20.66 -6.70
N LYS A 271 11.25 -19.84 -7.53
CA LYS A 271 10.23 -20.23 -8.52
C LYS A 271 9.04 -20.99 -7.89
N GLN A 272 8.73 -20.71 -6.62
CA GLN A 272 7.62 -21.29 -5.87
C GLN A 272 6.36 -20.44 -6.03
N TYR A 273 5.70 -20.54 -7.18
CA TYR A 273 4.61 -19.63 -7.55
C TYR A 273 3.31 -19.83 -6.76
N THR A 274 3.07 -21.04 -6.24
CA THR A 274 1.95 -21.30 -5.32
C THR A 274 2.12 -20.49 -4.04
N GLU A 275 3.32 -20.53 -3.44
CA GLU A 275 3.61 -19.78 -2.21
C GLU A 275 3.61 -18.27 -2.46
N ARG A 276 4.19 -17.82 -3.59
CA ARG A 276 4.06 -16.44 -4.02
C ARG A 276 2.61 -15.98 -4.04
N ASN A 277 1.71 -16.75 -4.66
CA ASN A 277 0.29 -16.39 -4.74
C ASN A 277 -0.37 -16.33 -3.35
N ALA A 278 -0.05 -17.28 -2.47
CA ALA A 278 -0.53 -17.28 -1.09
C ALA A 278 -0.09 -16.01 -0.34
N GLN A 279 1.18 -15.61 -0.48
CA GLN A 279 1.69 -14.41 0.17
C GLN A 279 1.15 -13.11 -0.45
N ILE A 280 0.88 -13.09 -1.76
CA ILE A 280 0.20 -11.97 -2.41
C ILE A 280 -1.23 -11.79 -1.88
N GLN A 281 -1.95 -12.87 -1.59
CA GLN A 281 -3.25 -12.80 -0.92
C GLN A 281 -3.10 -12.23 0.49
N VAL A 282 -2.21 -12.79 1.32
CA VAL A 282 -1.97 -12.32 2.70
C VAL A 282 -1.61 -10.84 2.73
N LEU A 283 -0.71 -10.40 1.84
CA LEU A 283 -0.30 -9.00 1.70
C LEU A 283 -1.51 -8.09 1.48
N ASN A 284 -2.32 -8.39 0.48
CA ASN A 284 -3.43 -7.53 0.07
C ASN A 284 -4.58 -7.53 1.10
N GLU A 285 -4.90 -8.67 1.70
CA GLU A 285 -5.89 -8.75 2.78
C GLU A 285 -5.42 -7.99 4.03
N SER A 286 -4.13 -8.03 4.35
CA SER A 286 -3.55 -7.32 5.48
C SER A 286 -3.51 -5.81 5.25
N LEU A 287 -3.17 -5.37 4.03
CA LEU A 287 -3.17 -3.96 3.66
C LEU A 287 -4.60 -3.36 3.64
N GLU A 288 -5.58 -4.09 3.08
CA GLU A 288 -6.98 -3.68 3.11
C GLU A 288 -7.52 -3.61 4.56
N ARG A 289 -7.14 -4.58 5.42
CA ARG A 289 -7.48 -4.55 6.85
C ARG A 289 -6.82 -3.38 7.58
N LEU A 290 -5.59 -3.00 7.23
CA LEU A 290 -4.93 -1.82 7.80
C LEU A 290 -5.68 -0.54 7.43
N ALA A 291 -6.08 -0.38 6.16
CA ALA A 291 -6.90 0.76 5.73
C ALA A 291 -8.24 0.83 6.49
N ALA A 292 -8.89 -0.32 6.70
CA ALA A 292 -10.10 -0.40 7.51
C ALA A 292 -9.86 -0.01 8.98
N ALA A 293 -8.76 -0.46 9.57
CA ALA A 293 -8.38 -0.11 10.94
C ALA A 293 -8.10 1.39 11.09
N ALA A 294 -7.42 2.00 10.12
CA ALA A 294 -7.20 3.44 10.09
C ALA A 294 -8.52 4.22 9.97
N ALA A 295 -9.46 3.77 9.12
CA ALA A 295 -10.78 4.39 9.06
C ALA A 295 -11.50 4.30 10.42
N VAL A 296 -11.47 3.14 11.10
CA VAL A 296 -12.09 3.00 12.45
C VAL A 296 -11.41 3.90 13.49
N HIS A 297 -10.07 3.98 13.48
CA HIS A 297 -9.31 4.90 14.32
C HIS A 297 -9.81 6.34 14.16
N TYR A 298 -9.93 6.83 12.92
CA TYR A 298 -10.39 8.20 12.68
C TYR A 298 -11.89 8.40 12.92
N VAL A 299 -12.73 7.36 12.90
CA VAL A 299 -14.08 7.45 13.46
C VAL A 299 -14.02 7.76 14.95
N ASN A 300 -13.18 7.05 15.71
CA ASN A 300 -13.06 7.29 17.15
C ASN A 300 -12.48 8.68 17.44
N SER A 301 -11.49 9.13 16.68
CA SER A 301 -10.97 10.49 16.77
C SER A 301 -12.06 11.53 16.47
N ALA A 302 -12.90 11.32 15.46
CA ALA A 302 -14.02 12.21 15.14
C ALA A 302 -15.10 12.24 16.23
N LEU A 303 -15.39 11.12 16.87
CA LEU A 303 -16.34 11.04 17.99
C LEU A 303 -15.83 11.78 19.24
N ASN A 304 -14.51 11.91 19.41
CA ASN A 304 -13.87 12.57 20.54
C ASN A 304 -13.44 14.02 20.25
N ALA A 305 -13.58 14.50 19.02
CA ALA A 305 -13.20 15.87 18.66
C ALA A 305 -14.09 16.90 19.35
N THR A 306 -13.48 17.92 19.96
CA THR A 306 -14.16 18.93 20.78
C THR A 306 -14.27 20.30 20.14
N THR A 307 -13.55 20.53 19.04
CA THR A 307 -13.60 21.77 18.25
C THR A 307 -13.93 21.44 16.80
N ASP A 308 -14.51 22.40 16.08
CA ASP A 308 -14.78 22.23 14.64
C ASP A 308 -13.48 22.00 13.86
N GLY A 309 -12.39 22.68 14.22
CA GLY A 309 -11.07 22.48 13.62
C GLY A 309 -10.58 21.04 13.74
N ASP A 310 -10.59 20.49 14.96
CA ASP A 310 -10.18 19.09 15.15
C ASP A 310 -11.13 18.12 14.46
N ARG A 311 -12.43 18.42 14.47
CA ARG A 311 -13.44 17.58 13.83
C ARG A 311 -13.28 17.54 12.31
N MET A 312 -13.07 18.67 11.64
CA MET A 312 -12.85 18.71 10.19
C MET A 312 -11.54 18.02 9.79
N HIS A 313 -10.49 18.16 10.60
CA HIS A 313 -9.22 17.47 10.39
C HIS A 313 -9.40 15.95 10.37
N VAL A 314 -9.92 15.38 11.47
CA VAL A 314 -10.04 13.92 11.61
C VAL A 314 -11.11 13.32 10.71
N LEU A 315 -12.18 14.06 10.38
CA LEU A 315 -13.17 13.62 9.38
C LEU A 315 -12.58 13.59 7.97
N SER A 316 -11.70 14.53 7.63
CA SER A 316 -11.03 14.54 6.33
C SER A 316 -10.09 13.33 6.19
N GLU A 317 -9.37 12.99 7.27
CA GLU A 317 -8.56 11.77 7.32
C GLU A 317 -9.41 10.50 7.21
N LEU A 318 -10.50 10.41 7.99
CA LEU A 318 -11.48 9.32 7.93
C LEU A 318 -11.96 9.06 6.50
N VAL A 319 -12.37 10.10 5.77
CA VAL A 319 -12.86 9.95 4.40
C VAL A 319 -11.76 9.43 3.47
N GLY A 320 -10.51 9.89 3.63
CA GLY A 320 -9.38 9.36 2.87
C GLY A 320 -9.18 7.86 3.10
N PHE A 321 -9.11 7.42 4.36
CA PHE A 321 -8.93 6.00 4.70
C PHE A 321 -10.12 5.13 4.28
N ALA A 322 -11.35 5.60 4.47
CA ALA A 322 -12.54 4.89 4.01
C ALA A 322 -12.55 4.76 2.47
N LYS A 323 -12.18 5.81 1.73
CA LYS A 323 -12.06 5.77 0.26
C LYS A 323 -10.95 4.83 -0.20
N ALA A 324 -9.89 4.64 0.58
CA ALA A 324 -8.80 3.73 0.23
C ALA A 324 -9.27 2.27 0.04
N LEU A 325 -10.34 1.87 0.74
CA LEU A 325 -10.94 0.53 0.60
C LEU A 325 -11.42 0.22 -0.83
N LYS A 326 -11.68 1.23 -1.67
CA LYS A 326 -11.97 1.04 -3.11
C LYS A 326 -10.82 0.34 -3.85
N PHE A 327 -9.60 0.47 -3.34
CA PHE A 327 -8.38 -0.02 -3.95
C PHE A 327 -7.90 -1.35 -3.36
N GLY A 328 -8.78 -2.10 -2.69
CA GLY A 328 -8.52 -3.50 -2.38
C GLY A 328 -8.23 -4.32 -3.65
N HIS A 329 -7.40 -5.35 -3.53
CA HIS A 329 -7.02 -6.19 -4.68
C HIS A 329 -8.26 -6.83 -5.34
N PRO A 330 -8.37 -6.86 -6.67
CA PRO A 330 -9.57 -7.35 -7.38
C PRO A 330 -9.99 -8.77 -7.00
N ASN A 331 -9.02 -9.64 -6.70
CA ASN A 331 -9.30 -11.04 -6.34
C ASN A 331 -9.56 -11.26 -4.83
N TYR A 332 -9.21 -10.31 -3.96
CA TYR A 332 -9.20 -10.52 -2.49
C TYR A 332 -10.00 -9.49 -1.70
N ARG A 333 -10.49 -8.42 -2.34
CA ARG A 333 -11.23 -7.36 -1.68
C ARG A 333 -12.48 -7.88 -0.97
N LYS A 334 -12.72 -7.39 0.24
CA LYS A 334 -13.89 -7.77 1.05
C LYS A 334 -15.12 -6.91 0.77
N ILE A 335 -14.91 -5.78 0.11
CA ILE A 335 -15.95 -4.81 -0.19
C ILE A 335 -15.83 -4.36 -1.64
N THR A 336 -16.98 -4.21 -2.31
CA THR A 336 -17.02 -3.67 -3.67
C THR A 336 -16.86 -2.16 -3.66
N LEU A 337 -16.46 -1.59 -4.80
CA LEU A 337 -16.33 -0.14 -4.96
C LEU A 337 -17.65 0.57 -4.64
N GLN A 338 -18.77 0.03 -5.13
CA GLN A 338 -20.10 0.58 -4.89
C GLN A 338 -20.48 0.53 -3.41
N GLU A 339 -20.16 -0.55 -2.70
CA GLU A 339 -20.41 -0.62 -1.26
C GLU A 339 -19.57 0.39 -0.47
N VAL A 340 -18.32 0.66 -0.86
CA VAL A 340 -17.51 1.71 -0.23
C VAL A 340 -18.14 3.09 -0.45
N GLU A 341 -18.57 3.39 -1.67
CA GLU A 341 -19.26 4.64 -1.99
C GLU A 341 -20.54 4.80 -1.17
N GLN A 342 -21.35 3.74 -1.07
CA GLN A 342 -22.57 3.73 -0.26
C GLN A 342 -22.28 3.88 1.23
N LEU A 343 -21.25 3.24 1.76
CA LEU A 343 -20.85 3.38 3.16
C LEU A 343 -20.49 4.83 3.49
N ILE A 344 -19.76 5.51 2.61
CA ILE A 344 -19.38 6.91 2.80
C ILE A 344 -20.60 7.82 2.64
N GLU A 345 -21.38 7.67 1.57
CA GLU A 345 -22.55 8.52 1.31
C GLU A 345 -23.59 8.42 2.44
N ASN A 346 -23.89 7.20 2.92
CA ASN A 346 -24.94 6.98 3.92
C ASN A 346 -24.56 7.45 5.33
N ASN A 347 -23.26 7.48 5.66
CA ASN A 347 -22.80 7.72 7.03
C ASN A 347 -22.05 9.04 7.21
N ILE A 348 -21.41 9.54 6.15
CA ILE A 348 -20.64 10.78 6.14
C ILE A 348 -21.30 11.82 5.22
N GLY A 349 -21.65 11.42 3.99
CA GLY A 349 -22.15 12.31 2.95
C GLY A 349 -21.08 13.23 2.37
N LYS A 350 -21.51 14.26 1.64
CA LYS A 350 -20.65 15.19 0.89
C LYS A 350 -20.27 16.47 1.65
N ASN A 351 -20.83 16.69 2.83
CA ASN A 351 -20.59 17.88 3.63
C ASN A 351 -20.28 17.46 5.07
N LEU A 352 -19.03 17.65 5.49
CA LEU A 352 -18.52 17.21 6.79
C LEU A 352 -19.16 17.95 7.97
N TRP A 353 -19.71 19.15 7.74
CA TRP A 353 -20.49 19.89 8.74
C TRP A 353 -21.77 19.14 9.14
N ASN A 354 -22.31 18.29 8.27
CA ASN A 354 -23.56 17.56 8.50
C ASN A 354 -23.36 16.14 9.07
N VAL A 355 -22.11 15.69 9.23
CA VAL A 355 -21.81 14.35 9.76
C VAL A 355 -22.40 14.19 11.16
N THR A 356 -22.96 13.03 11.49
CA THR A 356 -23.60 12.79 12.78
C THR A 356 -22.89 11.69 13.56
N THR A 357 -22.97 11.74 14.89
CA THR A 357 -22.51 10.65 15.77
C THR A 357 -23.12 9.30 15.41
N ASN A 358 -24.39 9.28 14.99
CA ASN A 358 -25.06 8.06 14.55
C ASN A 358 -24.44 7.50 13.27
N GLY A 359 -24.18 8.35 12.26
CA GLY A 359 -23.48 7.95 11.04
C GLY A 359 -22.09 7.41 11.32
N LEU A 360 -21.32 8.07 12.20
CA LEU A 360 -20.01 7.61 12.62
C LEU A 360 -20.06 6.22 13.29
N ASN A 361 -20.95 6.01 14.26
CA ASN A 361 -21.10 4.71 14.93
C ASN A 361 -21.56 3.59 13.98
N ASN A 362 -22.41 3.90 13.00
CA ASN A 362 -22.80 2.97 11.96
C ASN A 362 -21.61 2.58 11.08
N LEU A 363 -20.85 3.57 10.58
CA LEU A 363 -19.65 3.34 9.76
C LEU A 363 -18.63 2.48 10.51
N LYS A 364 -18.36 2.81 11.78
CA LYS A 364 -17.49 2.03 12.66
C LYS A 364 -17.93 0.58 12.75
N THR A 365 -19.23 0.34 12.95
CA THR A 365 -19.79 -1.02 13.08
C THR A 365 -19.67 -1.81 11.78
N GLU A 366 -20.03 -1.21 10.65
CA GLU A 366 -19.97 -1.83 9.32
C GLU A 366 -18.54 -2.21 8.94
N ILE A 367 -17.59 -1.26 9.03
CA ILE A 367 -16.18 -1.51 8.71
C ILE A 367 -15.60 -2.54 9.68
N SER A 368 -15.83 -2.38 10.99
CA SER A 368 -15.25 -3.30 11.98
C SER A 368 -15.76 -4.73 11.84
N GLY A 369 -17.03 -4.90 11.45
CA GLY A 369 -17.62 -6.21 11.18
C GLY A 369 -16.99 -6.90 9.98
N ARG A 370 -16.87 -6.20 8.85
CA ARG A 370 -16.34 -6.76 7.59
C ARG A 370 -14.86 -7.17 7.69
N TYR A 371 -14.08 -6.42 8.47
CA TYR A 371 -12.62 -6.61 8.57
C TYR A 371 -12.15 -7.33 9.83
N ASN A 372 -13.08 -7.91 10.59
CA ASN A 372 -12.78 -8.62 11.84
C ASN A 372 -11.98 -7.75 12.83
N LEU A 373 -12.46 -6.52 13.06
CA LEU A 373 -11.90 -5.54 13.99
C LEU A 373 -12.78 -5.34 15.23
N ASN A 374 -13.92 -6.04 15.33
CA ASN A 374 -14.88 -5.86 16.43
C ASN A 374 -14.27 -5.97 17.84
N ALA A 375 -13.25 -6.81 18.03
CA ALA A 375 -12.58 -6.98 19.32
C ALA A 375 -11.69 -5.79 19.72
N VAL A 376 -11.27 -4.96 18.76
CA VAL A 376 -10.34 -3.84 18.95
C VAL A 376 -10.90 -2.49 18.52
N LYS A 377 -12.11 -2.45 17.95
CA LYS A 377 -12.67 -1.25 17.31
C LYS A 377 -12.81 -0.04 18.22
N ASP A 378 -12.91 -0.23 19.54
CA ASP A 378 -13.09 0.86 20.50
C ASP A 378 -11.75 1.44 20.99
N ILE A 379 -10.64 0.73 20.73
CA ILE A 379 -9.28 1.13 21.13
C ILE A 379 -8.37 1.42 19.93
N LEU A 380 -8.81 1.08 18.71
CA LEU A 380 -8.29 1.67 17.48
C LEU A 380 -8.55 3.15 17.52
#